data_AF-A0AA96N8Z4-F1
#
_entry.id   AF-A0AA96N8Z4-F1
#
_cell.length_a   1.000
_cell.length_b   1.000
_cell.length_c   1.000
_cell.angle_alpha   90.00
_cell.angle_beta   90.00
_cell.angle_gamma   90.00
#
_symmetry.space_group_name_H-M   'P 1'
#
loop_
_entity.id
_entity.type
_entity.pdbx_description
1 polymer ?
#
loop_
_entity_poly.entity_id
_entity_poly.type
_entity_poly.pdbx_seq_one_letter_code
_entity_poly.pdbx_strand_id
1 'polypeptide(L)'
;MEITYSEFLEGMKRLGFYNSDIEDQYYSLNDIVDESKILHFYPKNYLFKDKPFNEAQIFLFEKEKIRIISFLEGGYVSIINRTLNTVLRVELLHKNRGSSSLTLYFDDGDTYFLDSKLDSVSHNFKLQEVILAIYKYL
;
A
#
# COMPACT_ATOMS: atom_id res chain seq x y z
N MET A 1 -7.84 -13.33 -9.72
CA MET A 1 -7.36 -12.09 -10.39
C MET A 1 -6.76 -11.22 -9.30
N GLU A 2 -5.43 -11.14 -9.28
CA GLU A 2 -4.58 -10.39 -8.36
C GLU A 2 -4.83 -8.88 -8.50
N ILE A 3 -4.72 -8.09 -7.42
CA ILE A 3 -4.75 -6.62 -7.56
C ILE A 3 -3.35 -6.21 -8.01
N THR A 4 -3.24 -5.87 -9.30
CA THR A 4 -1.97 -5.37 -9.83
C THR A 4 -1.78 -3.90 -9.46
N TYR A 5 -0.53 -3.43 -9.53
CA TYR A 5 -0.22 -2.02 -9.40
C TYR A 5 -1.03 -1.17 -10.40
N SER A 6 -1.11 -1.60 -11.67
CA SER A 6 -1.89 -0.93 -12.70
C SER A 6 -3.39 -0.89 -12.38
N GLU A 7 -3.97 -1.98 -11.89
CA GLU A 7 -5.39 -2.03 -11.47
C GLU A 7 -5.67 -1.07 -10.31
N PHE A 8 -4.76 -0.98 -9.33
CA PHE A 8 -4.89 -0.03 -8.24
C PHE A 8 -4.95 1.41 -8.76
N LEU A 9 -4.02 1.77 -9.63
CA LEU A 9 -3.93 3.11 -10.19
C LEU A 9 -5.13 3.44 -11.08
N GLU A 10 -5.62 2.49 -11.87
CA GLU A 10 -6.86 2.65 -12.64
C GLU A 10 -8.07 2.85 -11.71
N GLY A 11 -8.13 2.10 -10.60
CA GLY A 11 -9.10 2.29 -9.53
C GLY A 11 -9.07 3.70 -8.95
N MET A 12 -7.88 4.27 -8.74
CA MET A 12 -7.74 5.67 -8.33
C MET A 12 -8.30 6.64 -9.38
N LYS A 13 -7.99 6.47 -10.67
CA LYS A 13 -8.49 7.34 -11.76
C LYS A 13 -10.02 7.42 -11.79
N ARG A 14 -10.69 6.27 -11.66
CA ARG A 14 -12.15 6.15 -11.81
C ARG A 14 -12.96 6.81 -10.68
N LEU A 15 -12.38 7.02 -9.49
CA LEU A 15 -13.11 7.49 -8.31
C LEU A 15 -13.25 9.02 -8.20
N GLY A 16 -12.95 9.77 -9.28
CA GLY A 16 -13.23 11.21 -9.35
C GLY A 16 -12.05 12.07 -9.81
N PHE A 17 -11.04 11.48 -10.43
CA PHE A 17 -9.81 12.18 -10.80
C PHE A 17 -9.63 12.33 -12.31
N TYR A 18 -10.61 12.98 -12.95
CA TYR A 18 -10.42 13.61 -14.25
C TYR A 18 -9.72 14.99 -14.10
N ASN A 19 -8.69 15.06 -13.26
CA ASN A 19 -7.78 16.22 -13.20
C ASN A 19 -6.47 15.80 -13.88
N SER A 20 -5.99 16.62 -14.81
CA SER A 20 -4.67 16.52 -15.45
C SER A 20 -3.54 16.24 -14.44
N ASP A 21 -3.67 16.79 -13.23
CA ASP A 21 -2.68 16.70 -12.16
C ASP A 21 -2.43 15.27 -11.64
N ILE A 22 -3.36 14.33 -11.81
CA ILE A 22 -3.20 12.93 -11.37
C ILE A 22 -2.62 12.03 -12.43
N GLU A 23 -2.86 12.34 -13.70
CA GLU A 23 -2.07 11.72 -14.77
C GLU A 23 -0.60 12.14 -14.62
N ASP A 24 -0.32 13.41 -14.29
CA ASP A 24 1.03 13.90 -14.01
C ASP A 24 1.67 13.24 -12.77
N GLN A 25 0.91 13.01 -11.70
CA GLN A 25 1.38 12.24 -10.54
C GLN A 25 1.64 10.77 -10.90
N TYR A 26 0.79 10.15 -11.73
CA TYR A 26 0.98 8.78 -12.20
C TYR A 26 2.25 8.66 -13.05
N TYR A 27 2.46 9.58 -13.99
CA TYR A 27 3.71 9.64 -14.76
C TYR A 27 4.91 9.83 -13.85
N SER A 28 4.79 10.69 -12.83
CA SER A 28 5.84 10.87 -11.83
C SER A 28 6.12 9.58 -11.04
N LEU A 29 5.11 8.77 -10.73
CA LEU A 29 5.30 7.50 -10.04
C LEU A 29 6.03 6.46 -10.91
N ASN A 30 5.72 6.40 -12.21
CA ASN A 30 6.43 5.50 -13.15
C ASN A 30 7.93 5.83 -13.24
N ASP A 31 8.31 7.11 -13.13
CA ASP A 31 9.72 7.51 -13.10
C ASP A 31 10.42 7.17 -11.77
N ILE A 32 9.66 7.02 -10.69
CA ILE A 32 10.19 6.83 -9.33
C ILE A 32 10.16 5.36 -8.88
N VAL A 33 9.32 4.54 -9.51
CA VAL A 33 9.08 3.15 -9.17
C VAL A 33 9.66 2.23 -10.24
N ASP A 34 10.69 1.47 -9.87
CA ASP A 34 11.20 0.39 -10.69
C ASP A 34 10.45 -0.90 -10.34
N GLU A 35 9.43 -1.23 -11.14
CA GLU A 35 8.57 -2.39 -10.92
C GLU A 35 9.35 -3.71 -10.80
N SER A 36 10.50 -3.83 -11.46
CA SER A 36 11.35 -5.03 -11.40
C SER A 36 11.91 -5.31 -10.00
N LYS A 37 11.93 -4.31 -9.13
CA LYS A 37 12.42 -4.40 -7.75
C LYS A 37 11.32 -4.72 -6.74
N ILE A 38 10.05 -4.66 -7.12
CA ILE A 38 8.92 -4.85 -6.22
C ILE A 38 8.67 -6.36 -6.06
N LEU A 39 8.80 -6.86 -4.84
CA LEU A 39 8.49 -8.24 -4.49
C LEU A 39 7.04 -8.39 -4.06
N HIS A 40 6.54 -7.45 -3.25
CA HIS A 40 5.13 -7.38 -2.86
C HIS A 40 4.61 -5.95 -2.89
N PHE A 41 3.32 -5.82 -3.17
CA PHE A 41 2.60 -4.55 -3.27
C PHE A 41 1.38 -4.61 -2.35
N TYR A 42 1.16 -3.57 -1.52
CA TYR A 42 -0.06 -3.44 -0.73
C TYR A 42 -0.70 -2.05 -0.89
N PRO A 43 -1.93 -1.98 -1.42
CA PRO A 43 -2.67 -0.74 -1.52
C PRO A 43 -3.48 -0.48 -0.25
N LYS A 44 -3.06 0.50 0.54
CA LYS A 44 -3.77 0.88 1.77
C LYS A 44 -4.97 1.76 1.43
N ASN A 45 -6.12 1.46 2.05
CA ASN A 45 -7.40 2.14 1.87
C ASN A 45 -7.96 2.08 0.43
N TYR A 46 -7.68 1.03 -0.34
CA TYR A 46 -8.15 0.85 -1.72
C TYR A 46 -9.67 1.05 -1.92
N LEU A 47 -10.03 1.86 -2.93
CA LEU A 47 -11.40 2.22 -3.31
C LEU A 47 -12.20 2.99 -2.24
N PHE A 48 -11.56 3.97 -1.61
CA PHE A 48 -12.05 4.95 -0.63
C PHE A 48 -13.53 5.34 -0.81
N LYS A 49 -14.48 4.63 -0.18
CA LYS A 49 -15.88 5.06 -0.16
C LYS A 49 -16.14 6.16 0.88
N ASP A 50 -15.32 6.25 1.93
CA ASP A 50 -15.55 7.15 3.08
C ASP A 50 -14.28 7.83 3.62
N LYS A 51 -13.15 7.75 2.92
CA LYS A 51 -11.86 8.29 3.36
C LYS A 51 -11.31 9.31 2.36
N PRO A 52 -10.70 10.41 2.82
CA PRO A 52 -10.06 11.37 1.93
C PRO A 52 -8.85 10.73 1.24
N PHE A 53 -8.55 11.20 0.03
CA PHE A 53 -7.45 10.69 -0.80
C PHE A 53 -6.08 10.79 -0.11
N ASN A 54 -5.88 11.79 0.76
CA ASN A 54 -4.64 11.94 1.50
C ASN A 54 -4.39 10.85 2.56
N GLU A 55 -5.39 10.00 2.84
CA GLU A 55 -5.22 8.77 3.61
C GLU A 55 -4.80 7.57 2.75
N ALA A 56 -4.72 7.75 1.43
CA ALA A 56 -4.25 6.71 0.52
C ALA A 56 -2.75 6.51 0.61
N GLN A 57 -2.33 5.25 0.67
CA GLN A 57 -0.91 4.91 0.65
C GLN A 57 -0.65 3.66 -0.18
N ILE A 58 0.54 3.61 -0.74
CA ILE A 58 1.07 2.44 -1.43
C ILE A 58 2.30 1.96 -0.67
N PHE A 59 2.31 0.68 -0.31
CA PHE A 59 3.47 0.01 0.25
C PHE A 59 4.09 -0.88 -0.81
N LEU A 60 5.32 -0.59 -1.19
CA LEU A 60 6.14 -1.40 -2.08
C LEU A 60 7.23 -2.09 -1.26
N PHE A 61 7.19 -3.40 -1.20
CA PHE A 61 8.20 -4.21 -0.53
C PHE A 61 9.26 -4.59 -1.56
N GLU A 62 10.43 -3.98 -1.43
CA GLU A 62 11.64 -4.30 -2.19
C GLU A 62 12.56 -5.18 -1.32
N LYS A 63 13.61 -5.76 -1.91
CA LYS A 63 14.50 -6.74 -1.24
C LYS A 63 15.04 -6.30 0.14
N GLU A 64 15.33 -5.02 0.31
CA GLU A 64 16.00 -4.47 1.50
C GLU A 64 15.18 -3.40 2.21
N LYS A 65 14.07 -2.94 1.61
CA LYS A 65 13.32 -1.80 2.10
C LYS A 65 11.84 -1.86 1.73
N ILE A 66 11.05 -1.11 2.49
CA ILE A 66 9.67 -0.76 2.18
C ILE A 66 9.69 0.68 1.69
N ARG A 67 9.16 0.92 0.49
CA ARG A 67 8.87 2.26 0.00
C ARG A 67 7.39 2.54 0.23
N ILE A 68 7.11 3.64 0.93
CA ILE A 68 5.77 4.05 1.31
C ILE A 68 5.47 5.35 0.60
N ILE A 69 4.53 5.29 -0.32
CA ILE A 69 4.11 6.42 -1.14
C ILE A 69 2.80 6.92 -0.56
N SER A 70 2.76 8.17 -0.13
CA SER A 70 1.57 8.84 0.39
C SER A 70 1.18 9.97 -0.54
N PHE A 71 -0.11 10.17 -0.71
CA PHE A 71 -0.64 11.25 -1.53
C PHE A 71 -1.03 12.42 -0.63
N LEU A 72 -0.62 13.63 -0.96
CA LEU A 72 -0.86 14.83 -0.17
C LEU A 72 -1.86 15.75 -0.88
N GLU A 73 -2.42 16.70 -0.13
CA GLU A 73 -3.25 17.75 -0.71
C GLU A 73 -2.49 18.56 -1.77
N GLY A 74 -3.20 19.11 -2.76
CA GLY A 74 -2.59 19.87 -3.85
C GLY A 74 -1.81 19.04 -4.86
N GLY A 75 -1.93 17.70 -4.82
CA GLY A 75 -1.35 16.81 -5.83
C GLY A 75 0.12 16.45 -5.62
N TYR A 76 0.65 16.69 -4.41
CA TYR A 76 2.01 16.26 -4.08
C TYR A 76 2.06 14.79 -3.67
N VAL A 77 3.20 14.16 -3.91
CA VAL A 77 3.50 12.80 -3.47
C VAL A 77 4.65 12.83 -2.46
N SER A 78 4.47 12.18 -1.32
CA SER A 78 5.53 11.95 -0.34
C SER A 78 6.00 10.50 -0.42
N ILE A 79 7.32 10.30 -0.38
CA ILE A 79 7.94 8.98 -0.45
C ILE A 79 8.86 8.80 0.73
N ILE A 80 8.54 7.82 1.56
CA ILE A 80 9.34 7.42 2.71
C ILE A 80 9.92 6.04 2.44
N ASN A 81 11.21 5.85 2.72
CA ASN A 81 11.86 4.54 2.65
C ASN A 81 12.15 4.04 4.06
N ARG A 82 11.83 2.79 4.33
CA ARG A 82 12.09 2.09 5.59
C ARG A 82 12.91 0.85 5.33
N THR A 83 14.07 0.71 5.95
CA THR A 83 14.91 -0.48 5.73
C THR A 83 14.34 -1.67 6.49
N LEU A 84 14.26 -2.84 5.85
CA LEU A 84 13.64 -4.03 6.45
C LEU A 84 14.42 -4.54 7.68
N ASN A 85 15.73 -4.33 7.73
CA ASN A 85 16.56 -4.72 8.88
C ASN A 85 16.26 -3.93 10.17
N THR A 86 15.48 -2.83 10.09
CA THR A 86 15.04 -2.04 11.24
C THR A 86 13.69 -2.49 11.80
N VAL A 87 13.07 -3.53 11.22
CA VAL A 87 11.85 -4.14 11.76
C VAL A 87 12.21 -4.97 12.99
N LEU A 88 11.77 -4.53 14.17
CA LEU A 88 11.97 -5.23 15.44
C LEU A 88 10.98 -6.37 15.66
N ARG A 89 9.73 -6.17 15.24
CA ARG A 89 8.65 -7.11 15.49
C ARG A 89 7.63 -7.06 14.37
N VAL A 90 7.13 -8.23 14.00
CA VAL A 90 6.03 -8.40 13.05
C VAL A 90 4.89 -9.14 13.76
N GLU A 91 3.69 -8.58 13.71
CA GLU A 91 2.49 -9.22 14.27
C GLU A 91 1.48 -9.51 13.16
N LEU A 92 1.11 -10.78 13.00
CA LEU A 92 0.05 -11.22 12.11
C LEU A 92 -1.17 -11.64 12.93
N LEU A 93 -2.31 -11.02 12.67
CA LEU A 93 -3.58 -11.37 13.32
C LEU A 93 -4.60 -11.84 12.27
N HIS A 94 -5.11 -13.05 12.44
CA HIS A 94 -6.26 -13.54 11.69
C HIS A 94 -7.53 -13.19 12.45
N LYS A 95 -8.32 -12.24 11.92
CA LYS A 95 -9.56 -11.83 12.58
C LYS A 95 -10.69 -12.83 12.30
N ASN A 96 -10.84 -13.27 11.05
CA ASN A 96 -11.95 -14.12 10.58
C ASN A 96 -11.50 -14.92 9.32
N ARG A 97 -12.35 -15.83 8.80
CA ARG A 97 -12.10 -16.63 7.56
C ARG A 97 -11.82 -15.85 6.27
N GLY A 98 -11.72 -14.52 6.31
CA GLY A 98 -11.50 -13.67 5.14
C GLY A 98 -10.82 -12.33 5.44
N SER A 99 -10.16 -12.21 6.59
CA SER A 99 -9.46 -10.98 6.94
C SER A 99 -8.25 -11.23 7.83
N SER A 100 -7.14 -10.60 7.48
CA SER A 100 -5.93 -10.57 8.30
C SER A 100 -5.43 -9.14 8.42
N SER A 101 -4.71 -8.88 9.50
CA SER A 101 -3.97 -7.64 9.67
C SER A 101 -2.51 -7.93 9.98
N LEU A 102 -1.61 -7.11 9.45
CA LEU A 102 -0.18 -7.15 9.66
C LEU A 102 0.27 -5.85 10.31
N THR A 103 1.00 -5.94 11.41
CA THR A 103 1.62 -4.79 12.05
C THR A 103 3.14 -4.94 12.01
N LEU A 104 3.82 -3.91 11.52
CA LEU A 104 5.28 -3.81 11.48
C LEU A 104 5.73 -2.79 12.51
N TYR A 105 6.55 -3.22 13.48
CA TYR A 105 7.15 -2.36 14.50
C TYR A 105 8.62 -2.14 14.18
N PHE A 106 9.03 -0.89 14.09
CA PHE A 106 10.40 -0.49 13.79
C PHE A 106 11.17 -0.06 15.04
N ASP A 107 12.50 -0.04 14.94
CA ASP A 107 13.42 0.28 16.04
C ASP A 107 13.39 1.73 16.52
N ASP A 108 13.00 2.66 15.65
CA ASP A 108 12.74 4.07 15.96
C ASP A 108 11.37 4.33 16.60
N GLY A 109 10.56 3.27 16.79
CA GLY A 109 9.22 3.34 17.37
C GLY A 109 8.10 3.51 16.35
N ASP A 110 8.40 3.69 15.06
CA ASP A 110 7.37 3.79 14.04
C ASP A 110 6.63 2.46 13.85
N THR A 111 5.34 2.55 13.57
CA THR A 111 4.47 1.39 13.41
C THR A 111 3.61 1.53 12.16
N TYR A 112 3.61 0.51 11.31
CA TYR A 112 2.76 0.45 10.14
C TYR A 112 1.75 -0.69 10.26
N PHE A 113 0.48 -0.37 10.00
CA PHE A 113 -0.64 -1.28 10.15
C PHE A 113 -1.36 -1.49 8.82
N LEU A 114 -1.38 -2.73 8.33
CA LEU A 114 -2.09 -3.16 7.12
C LEU A 114 -3.27 -4.04 7.55
N ASP A 115 -4.48 -3.76 7.08
CA ASP A 115 -5.69 -4.48 7.47
C ASP A 115 -6.57 -4.72 6.27
N SER A 116 -6.68 -5.99 5.87
CA SER A 116 -7.38 -6.33 4.63
C SER A 116 -8.88 -5.97 4.65
N LYS A 117 -9.49 -5.80 5.82
CA LYS A 117 -10.90 -5.42 5.96
C LYS A 117 -11.10 -3.91 6.01
N LEU A 118 -10.17 -3.17 6.61
CA LEU A 118 -10.26 -1.71 6.70
C LEU A 118 -9.71 -1.02 5.46
N ASP A 119 -8.76 -1.66 4.79
CA ASP A 119 -8.04 -1.10 3.65
C ASP A 119 -8.72 -1.44 2.30
N SER A 120 -9.90 -2.05 2.30
CA SER A 120 -10.66 -2.38 1.08
C SER A 120 -12.16 -2.54 1.35
N VAL A 121 -12.98 -2.20 0.36
CA VAL A 121 -14.45 -2.38 0.40
C VAL A 121 -14.89 -3.76 -0.12
N SER A 122 -14.22 -4.31 -1.13
CA SER A 122 -14.68 -5.50 -1.88
C SER A 122 -13.62 -6.57 -2.14
N HIS A 123 -12.37 -6.32 -1.72
CA HIS A 123 -11.20 -7.15 -2.02
C HIS A 123 -10.50 -7.69 -0.77
N ASN A 124 -11.20 -7.83 0.34
CA ASN A 124 -10.60 -8.11 1.65
C ASN A 124 -9.89 -9.48 1.69
N PHE A 125 -10.40 -10.46 0.95
CA PHE A 125 -9.75 -11.76 0.79
C PHE A 125 -8.43 -11.64 0.00
N LYS A 126 -8.40 -10.81 -1.05
CA LYS A 126 -7.19 -10.60 -1.85
C LYS A 126 -6.13 -9.86 -1.06
N LEU A 127 -6.52 -8.78 -0.36
CA LEU A 127 -5.61 -8.06 0.53
C LEU A 127 -5.12 -8.93 1.69
N GLN A 128 -5.93 -9.91 2.12
CA GLN A 128 -5.46 -10.93 3.06
C GLN A 128 -4.37 -11.80 2.44
N GLU A 129 -4.54 -12.32 1.22
CA GLU A 129 -3.51 -13.12 0.53
C GLU A 129 -2.20 -12.35 0.39
N VAL A 130 -2.29 -11.06 0.04
CA VAL A 130 -1.13 -10.16 -0.02
C VAL A 130 -0.46 -10.00 1.34
N ILE A 131 -1.23 -9.77 2.42
CA ILE A 131 -0.69 -9.72 3.80
C ILE A 131 0.07 -11.00 4.14
N LEU A 132 -0.46 -12.17 3.77
CA LEU A 132 0.19 -13.45 4.03
C LEU A 132 1.48 -13.63 3.20
N ALA A 133 1.50 -13.13 1.97
CA ALA A 133 2.69 -13.15 1.14
C ALA A 133 3.79 -12.27 1.74
N ILE A 134 3.45 -11.03 2.12
CA ILE A 134 4.36 -10.09 2.80
C ILE A 134 4.88 -10.72 4.09
N TYR A 135 4.01 -11.26 4.94
CA TYR A 135 4.43 -11.87 6.21
C TYR A 135 5.40 -13.04 6.02
N LYS A 136 5.25 -13.86 4.98
CA LYS A 136 6.18 -14.97 4.69
C LYS A 136 7.53 -14.49 4.17
N TYR A 137 7.57 -13.29 3.60
CA TYR A 137 8.76 -12.68 3.03
C TYR A 137 9.61 -11.94 4.07
N LEU A 138 8.96 -11.31 5.06
CA LEU A 138 9.60 -10.64 6.20
C LEU A 138 10.20 -11.64 7.19
#